data_AF-A0A382HZV3-F1
#
_entry.id   AF-A0A382HZV3-F1
#
_cell.length_a   1.000
_cell.length_b   1.000
_cell.length_c   1.000
_cell.angle_alpha   90.00
_cell.angle_beta   90.00
_cell.angle_gamma   90.00
#
_symmetry.space_group_name_H-M   'P 1'
#
loop_
_entity.id
_entity.type
_entity.pdbx_description
1 polymer ?
#
loop_
_entity_poly.entity_id
_entity_poly.type
_entity_poly.pdbx_seq_one_letter_code
_entity_poly.pdbx_strand_id
1 'polypeptide(L)'
;VLKLVAGVLSLAFVIAPAAGAQQGSGQGQQLYQQHCALCHRGSGAGDPPRFPALSGNDRLGDPVRLVRSIHQGRRRMPPFPGLTVEEISSLANYVGNTWANDFSNVTTKEVAAALEGLQETGPMTSVWDGVFTEAQATRGQGVYSGACGTCHGHRLNGAPDDPDMRSSPPVARARFLRVWEGLSLGTLLAYTRATMPEENPNSLTQQEYVDVIAYQLSISGMPVGEHELQTDPYRLAHVVIQPQP
;
A
#
# COMPACT_ATOMS: atom_id res chain seq x y z
N VAL A 1 -48.59 -10.58 -62.51
CA VAL A 1 -47.20 -10.14 -62.82
C VAL A 1 -46.75 -9.25 -61.67
N LEU A 2 -45.98 -9.77 -60.71
CA LEU A 2 -45.39 -8.96 -59.65
C LEU A 2 -44.03 -9.58 -59.30
N LYS A 3 -42.95 -8.95 -59.79
CA LYS A 3 -41.56 -9.33 -59.49
C LYS A 3 -41.11 -8.54 -58.26
N LEU A 4 -40.79 -9.22 -57.17
CA LEU A 4 -40.08 -8.64 -56.03
C LEU A 4 -38.58 -8.61 -56.34
N VAL A 5 -38.01 -7.40 -56.42
CA VAL A 5 -36.57 -7.15 -56.53
C VAL A 5 -36.05 -6.95 -55.11
N ALA A 6 -35.20 -7.86 -54.64
CA ALA A 6 -34.49 -7.72 -53.38
C ALA A 6 -33.23 -6.88 -53.62
N GLY A 7 -33.20 -5.65 -53.07
CA GLY A 7 -32.03 -4.79 -53.06
C GLY A 7 -31.09 -5.16 -51.92
N VAL A 8 -29.84 -5.48 -52.24
CA VAL A 8 -28.76 -5.71 -51.26
C VAL A 8 -28.12 -4.36 -50.93
N LEU A 9 -28.31 -3.88 -49.70
CA LEU A 9 -27.71 -2.66 -49.20
C LEU A 9 -26.30 -2.99 -48.65
N SER A 10 -25.26 -2.67 -49.42
CA SER A 10 -23.87 -2.83 -48.99
C SER A 10 -23.49 -1.75 -47.98
N LEU A 11 -23.22 -2.15 -46.73
CA LEU A 11 -22.76 -1.26 -45.66
C LEU A 11 -21.23 -1.07 -45.78
N ALA A 12 -20.80 0.11 -46.20
CA ALA A 12 -19.38 0.47 -46.21
C ALA A 12 -18.89 0.73 -44.77
N PHE A 13 -17.98 -0.12 -44.28
CA PHE A 13 -17.29 0.08 -43.00
C PHE A 13 -16.23 1.17 -43.17
N VAL A 14 -16.46 2.34 -42.57
CA VAL A 14 -15.46 3.39 -42.44
C VAL A 14 -14.59 3.04 -41.23
N ILE A 15 -13.33 2.67 -41.48
CA ILE A 15 -12.34 2.45 -40.42
C ILE A 15 -11.79 3.83 -40.03
N ALA A 16 -12.21 4.35 -38.87
CA ALA A 16 -11.58 5.50 -38.25
C ALA A 16 -10.25 5.06 -37.57
N PRO A 17 -9.19 5.88 -37.62
CA PRO A 17 -7.96 5.57 -36.93
C PRO A 17 -8.16 5.78 -35.42
N ALA A 18 -7.77 4.80 -34.62
CA ALA A 18 -7.69 4.95 -33.17
C ALA A 18 -6.59 5.98 -32.84
N ALA A 19 -7.01 7.17 -32.39
CA ALA A 19 -6.12 8.13 -31.76
C ALA A 19 -5.49 7.52 -30.49
N GLY A 20 -4.21 7.81 -30.28
CA GLY A 20 -3.32 7.13 -29.35
C GLY A 20 -3.87 6.93 -27.94
N ALA A 21 -3.64 5.72 -27.41
CA ALA A 21 -3.93 5.35 -26.05
C ALA A 21 -3.23 6.29 -25.05
N GLN A 22 -4.03 6.88 -24.16
CA GLN A 22 -3.59 7.45 -22.88
C GLN A 22 -2.95 6.34 -22.02
N GLN A 23 -1.65 6.06 -22.20
CA GLN A 23 -0.95 5.05 -21.40
C GLN A 23 -0.51 5.53 -20.01
N GLY A 24 -0.61 6.84 -19.72
CA GLY A 24 -0.17 7.41 -18.43
C GLY A 24 -1.18 7.31 -17.28
N SER A 25 -2.49 7.27 -17.54
CA SER A 25 -3.51 7.31 -16.48
C SER A 25 -3.77 5.94 -15.83
N GLY A 26 -3.62 4.86 -16.60
CA GLY A 26 -3.88 3.49 -16.11
C GLY A 26 -2.88 3.02 -15.06
N GLN A 27 -1.58 3.23 -15.30
CA GLN A 27 -0.53 2.80 -14.38
C GLN A 27 -0.56 3.57 -13.05
N GLY A 28 -0.68 4.90 -13.10
CA GLY A 28 -0.77 5.73 -11.90
C GLY A 28 -1.97 5.37 -11.02
N GLN A 29 -3.13 5.09 -11.64
CA GLN A 29 -4.31 4.61 -10.93
C GLN A 29 -4.08 3.24 -10.26
N GLN A 30 -3.47 2.29 -10.97
CA GLN A 30 -3.18 0.96 -10.42
C GLN A 30 -2.25 1.04 -9.20
N LEU A 31 -1.14 1.78 -9.32
CA LEU A 31 -0.22 2.03 -8.22
C LEU A 31 -0.93 2.69 -7.03
N TYR A 32 -1.82 3.65 -7.29
CA TYR A 32 -2.60 4.29 -6.23
C TYR A 32 -3.50 3.29 -5.50
N GLN A 33 -4.23 2.44 -6.24
CA GLN A 33 -5.11 1.44 -5.63
C GLN A 33 -4.33 0.42 -4.79
N GLN A 34 -3.15 0.03 -5.27
CA GLN A 34 -2.30 -0.94 -4.59
C GLN A 34 -1.65 -0.37 -3.32
N HIS A 35 -1.09 0.84 -3.40
CA HIS A 35 -0.19 1.37 -2.37
C HIS A 35 -0.80 2.45 -1.48
N CYS A 36 -1.74 3.24 -2.00
CA CYS A 36 -2.19 4.47 -1.35
C CYS A 36 -3.63 4.39 -0.84
N ALA A 37 -4.50 3.68 -1.55
CA ALA A 37 -5.94 3.64 -1.27
C ALA A 37 -6.28 3.02 0.09
N LEU A 38 -5.40 2.19 0.67
CA LEU A 38 -5.56 1.65 2.03
C LEU A 38 -5.76 2.77 3.07
N CYS A 39 -4.99 3.87 2.94
CA CYS A 39 -5.07 5.02 3.85
C CYS A 39 -5.87 6.17 3.25
N HIS A 40 -5.65 6.48 1.97
CA HIS A 40 -6.22 7.66 1.31
C HIS A 40 -7.59 7.41 0.66
N ARG A 41 -8.11 6.18 0.72
CA ARG A 41 -9.35 5.70 0.09
C ARG A 41 -9.31 5.78 -1.45
N GLY A 42 -10.13 4.99 -2.13
CA GLY A 42 -10.24 5.04 -3.59
C GLY A 42 -10.67 6.41 -4.14
N SER A 43 -11.41 7.18 -3.34
CA SER A 43 -11.89 8.53 -3.68
C SER A 43 -10.91 9.66 -3.32
N GLY A 44 -9.75 9.35 -2.73
CA GLY A 44 -8.81 10.37 -2.25
C GLY A 44 -9.32 11.17 -1.04
N ALA A 45 -10.47 10.81 -0.46
CA ALA A 45 -11.03 11.52 0.69
C ALA A 45 -10.26 11.27 2.00
N GLY A 46 -9.49 10.19 2.08
CA GLY A 46 -8.81 9.77 3.31
C GLY A 46 -9.76 9.38 4.43
N ASP A 47 -9.30 9.56 5.66
CA ASP A 47 -10.04 9.42 6.91
C ASP A 47 -9.53 10.48 7.91
N PRO A 48 -9.86 11.77 7.71
CA PRO A 48 -9.30 12.84 8.52
C PRO A 48 -9.71 12.74 10.00
N PRO A 49 -8.83 13.13 10.95
CA PRO A 49 -7.49 13.67 10.75
C PRO A 49 -6.41 12.58 10.59
N ARG A 50 -6.77 11.30 10.73
CA ARG A 50 -5.83 10.16 10.76
C ARG A 50 -5.10 10.00 9.42
N PHE A 51 -5.85 9.97 8.32
CA PHE A 51 -5.32 9.95 6.96
C PHE A 51 -5.87 11.15 6.19
N PRO A 52 -5.01 12.08 5.74
CA PRO A 52 -5.49 13.31 5.13
C PRO A 52 -6.12 13.06 3.75
N ALA A 53 -7.07 13.93 3.39
CA ALA A 53 -7.60 13.99 2.04
C ALA A 53 -6.51 14.41 1.05
N LEU A 54 -6.48 13.72 -0.10
CA LEU A 54 -5.71 14.09 -1.28
C LEU A 54 -6.56 14.87 -2.28
N SER A 55 -7.86 14.57 -2.36
CA SER A 55 -8.80 15.33 -3.21
C SER A 55 -8.91 16.78 -2.73
N GLY A 56 -8.71 17.74 -3.63
CA GLY A 56 -8.78 19.18 -3.36
C GLY A 56 -7.67 19.70 -2.44
N ASN A 57 -6.54 18.99 -2.34
CA ASN A 57 -5.46 19.37 -1.43
C ASN A 57 -4.38 20.18 -2.16
N ASP A 58 -4.45 21.51 -2.03
CA ASP A 58 -3.53 22.47 -2.66
C ASP A 58 -2.04 22.19 -2.41
N ARG A 59 -1.69 21.47 -1.33
CA ARG A 59 -0.30 21.11 -1.04
C ARG A 59 0.31 20.14 -2.05
N LEU A 60 -0.51 19.50 -2.89
CA LEU A 60 -0.07 18.61 -3.96
C LEU A 60 0.47 19.37 -5.18
N GLY A 61 0.20 20.68 -5.29
CA GLY A 61 0.68 21.51 -6.40
C GLY A 61 2.19 21.82 -6.38
N ASP A 62 2.90 21.44 -5.31
CA ASP A 62 4.37 21.51 -5.23
C ASP A 62 4.96 20.14 -5.65
N PRO A 63 5.48 20.00 -6.89
CA PRO A 63 5.88 18.71 -7.43
C PRO A 63 7.07 18.09 -6.68
N VAL A 64 8.01 18.92 -6.20
CA VAL A 64 9.17 18.44 -5.43
C VAL A 64 8.70 17.87 -4.09
N ARG A 65 7.78 18.56 -3.42
CA ARG A 65 7.21 18.07 -2.17
C ARG A 65 6.37 16.81 -2.36
N LEU A 66 5.59 16.73 -3.43
CA LEU A 66 4.78 15.55 -3.75
C LEU A 66 5.68 14.34 -3.96
N VAL A 67 6.66 14.45 -4.85
CA VAL A 67 7.63 13.38 -5.16
C VAL A 67 8.37 12.92 -3.92
N ARG A 68 8.91 13.85 -3.12
CA ARG A 68 9.64 13.49 -1.89
C ARG A 68 8.73 12.88 -0.83
N SER A 69 7.48 13.31 -0.72
CA SER A 69 6.52 12.71 0.21
C SER A 69 6.17 11.27 -0.19
N ILE A 70 6.12 10.96 -1.49
CA ILE A 70 5.92 9.59 -1.99
C ILE A 70 7.17 8.75 -1.70
N HIS A 71 8.35 9.17 -2.15
CA HIS A 71 9.55 8.35 -2.03
C HIS A 71 10.00 8.16 -0.57
N GLN A 72 10.08 9.24 0.20
CA GLN A 72 10.62 9.22 1.57
C GLN A 72 9.55 9.11 2.65
N GLY A 73 8.27 9.07 2.28
CA GLY A 73 7.18 9.18 3.24
C GLY A 73 7.12 10.55 3.89
N ARG A 74 6.15 10.72 4.80
CA ARG A 74 5.99 11.96 5.56
C ARG A 74 5.17 11.73 6.82
N ARG A 75 5.73 12.05 7.99
CA ARG A 75 5.10 11.81 9.30
C ARG A 75 4.72 10.33 9.47
N ARG A 76 3.44 10.00 9.34
CA ARG A 76 2.92 8.62 9.42
C ARG A 76 2.80 7.94 8.06
N MET A 77 2.89 8.69 6.95
CA MET A 77 2.92 8.09 5.61
C MET A 77 4.24 7.34 5.43
N PRO A 78 4.21 6.03 5.13
CA PRO A 78 5.42 5.23 4.95
C PRO A 78 6.18 5.67 3.68
N PRO A 79 7.50 5.42 3.61
CA PRO A 79 8.24 5.58 2.37
C PRO A 79 7.91 4.47 1.36
N PHE A 80 8.04 4.79 0.07
CA PHE A 80 7.85 3.87 -1.05
C PHE A 80 9.12 3.80 -1.91
N PRO A 81 10.23 3.26 -1.36
CA PRO A 81 11.55 3.29 -2.02
C PRO A 81 11.62 2.37 -3.24
N GLY A 82 10.74 1.37 -3.33
CA GLY A 82 10.70 0.44 -4.46
C GLY A 82 10.04 0.99 -5.74
N LEU A 83 9.45 2.19 -5.71
CA LEU A 83 8.83 2.79 -6.90
C LEU A 83 9.87 3.47 -7.79
N THR A 84 9.84 3.20 -9.10
CA THR A 84 10.74 3.83 -10.06
C THR A 84 10.39 5.31 -10.31
N VAL A 85 11.30 6.03 -10.97
CA VAL A 85 11.09 7.41 -11.41
C VAL A 85 9.84 7.53 -12.29
N GLU A 86 9.62 6.58 -13.19
CA GLU A 86 8.46 6.49 -14.07
C GLU A 86 7.18 6.24 -13.27
N GLU A 87 7.22 5.29 -12.33
CA GLU A 87 6.08 4.96 -11.47
C GLU A 87 5.67 6.14 -10.58
N ILE A 88 6.65 6.83 -9.99
CA ILE A 88 6.41 8.03 -9.19
C ILE A 88 5.82 9.15 -10.05
N SER A 89 6.31 9.36 -11.27
CA SER A 89 5.75 10.34 -12.22
C SER A 89 4.29 10.01 -12.56
N SER A 90 4.00 8.77 -12.95
CA SER A 90 2.64 8.29 -13.23
C SER A 90 1.71 8.45 -12.02
N LEU A 91 2.15 8.06 -10.82
CA LEU A 91 1.37 8.15 -9.58
C LEU A 91 1.12 9.61 -9.17
N ALA A 92 2.16 10.46 -9.22
CA ALA A 92 2.04 11.89 -8.91
C ALA A 92 1.05 12.58 -9.86
N ASN A 93 1.10 12.25 -11.15
CA ASN A 93 0.18 12.79 -12.15
C ASN A 93 -1.25 12.32 -11.93
N TYR A 94 -1.46 11.04 -11.58
CA TYR A 94 -2.79 10.54 -11.22
C TYR A 94 -3.36 11.28 -10.01
N VAL A 95 -2.60 11.37 -8.91
CA VAL A 95 -3.05 12.04 -7.68
C VAL A 95 -3.27 13.54 -7.91
N GLY A 96 -2.41 14.19 -8.69
CA GLY A 96 -2.49 15.62 -8.97
C GLY A 96 -3.58 16.04 -9.97
N ASN A 97 -4.16 15.09 -10.72
CA ASN A 97 -5.14 15.37 -11.78
C ASN A 97 -6.40 14.49 -11.70
N THR A 98 -6.69 13.96 -10.51
CA THR A 98 -7.91 13.19 -10.24
C THR A 98 -8.72 13.87 -9.13
N TRP A 99 -10.03 13.57 -9.09
CA TRP A 99 -10.98 14.13 -8.14
C TRP A 99 -11.15 15.65 -8.30
N ALA A 100 -10.90 16.44 -7.25
CA ALA A 100 -10.95 17.90 -7.29
C ALA A 100 -9.57 18.56 -7.52
N ASN A 101 -8.57 17.79 -7.96
CA ASN A 101 -7.22 18.30 -8.25
C ASN A 101 -7.04 18.58 -9.74
N ASP A 102 -6.32 19.65 -10.07
CA ASP A 102 -5.97 20.08 -11.44
C ASP A 102 -4.60 20.78 -11.40
N PHE A 103 -3.53 20.00 -11.25
CA PHE A 103 -2.15 20.49 -11.14
C PHE A 103 -1.32 20.16 -12.38
N SER A 104 -0.25 20.93 -12.60
CA SER A 104 0.68 20.63 -13.70
C SER A 104 1.31 19.24 -13.55
N ASN A 105 1.43 18.52 -14.67
CA ASN A 105 2.08 17.22 -14.71
C ASN A 105 3.55 17.31 -14.28
N VAL A 106 4.00 16.30 -13.55
CA VAL A 106 5.38 16.07 -13.13
C VAL A 106 6.03 15.10 -14.10
N THR A 107 7.10 15.53 -14.76
CA THR A 107 7.90 14.72 -15.68
C THR A 107 8.88 13.82 -14.94
N THR A 108 9.32 12.72 -15.58
CA THR A 108 10.37 11.84 -15.02
C THR A 108 11.67 12.58 -14.73
N LYS A 109 12.01 13.59 -15.53
CA LYS A 109 13.17 14.46 -15.29
C LYS A 109 13.03 15.25 -13.99
N GLU A 110 11.85 15.80 -13.72
CA GLU A 110 11.58 16.53 -12.47
C GLU A 110 11.56 15.59 -11.26
N VAL A 111 11.02 14.37 -11.42
CA VAL A 111 11.11 13.33 -10.40
C VAL A 111 12.57 13.00 -10.09
N ALA A 112 13.38 12.69 -11.10
CA ALA A 112 14.80 12.37 -10.91
C ALA A 112 15.56 13.52 -10.23
N ALA A 113 15.33 14.77 -10.63
CA ALA A 113 15.92 15.93 -9.99
C ALA A 113 15.45 16.12 -8.53
N ALA A 114 14.18 15.84 -8.23
CA ALA A 114 13.66 15.93 -6.88
C ALA A 114 14.25 14.86 -5.94
N LEU A 115 14.65 13.70 -6.50
CA LEU A 115 15.26 12.59 -5.78
C LEU A 115 16.80 12.65 -5.74
N GLU A 116 17.41 13.58 -6.45
CA GLU A 116 18.87 13.75 -6.46
C GLU A 116 19.42 13.97 -5.05
N GLY A 117 20.48 13.23 -4.70
CA GLY A 117 21.12 13.30 -3.39
C GLY A 117 20.37 12.58 -2.26
N LEU A 118 19.24 11.94 -2.55
CA LEU A 118 18.59 11.04 -1.60
C LEU A 118 19.29 9.67 -1.66
N GLN A 119 19.58 9.11 -0.49
CA GLN A 119 20.37 7.89 -0.38
C GLN A 119 19.44 6.67 -0.45
N GLU A 120 19.68 5.77 -1.40
CA GLU A 120 18.99 4.48 -1.50
C GLU A 120 19.32 3.61 -0.27
N THR A 121 18.28 3.18 0.46
CA THR A 121 18.41 2.54 1.79
C THR A 121 18.71 1.03 1.76
N GLY A 122 19.06 0.50 0.58
CA GLY A 122 19.45 -0.90 0.35
C GLY A 122 18.59 -1.59 -0.71
N PRO A 123 18.85 -2.87 -1.03
CA PRO A 123 17.98 -3.63 -1.92
C PRO A 123 16.59 -3.86 -1.29
N MET A 124 15.58 -4.08 -2.12
CA MET A 124 14.27 -4.59 -1.67
C MET A 124 14.41 -6.09 -1.35
N THR A 125 13.78 -6.56 -0.28
CA THR A 125 13.77 -7.96 0.16
C THR A 125 12.35 -8.45 0.38
N SER A 126 12.19 -9.77 0.51
CA SER A 126 10.92 -10.43 0.77
C SER A 126 10.78 -10.81 2.24
N VAL A 127 9.54 -10.85 2.74
CA VAL A 127 9.24 -11.46 4.06
C VAL A 127 9.64 -12.94 4.15
N TRP A 128 9.92 -13.60 3.02
CA TRP A 128 10.39 -14.98 2.95
C TRP A 128 11.91 -15.14 3.12
N ASP A 129 12.67 -14.05 3.22
CA ASP A 129 14.15 -14.06 3.30
C ASP A 129 14.68 -14.25 4.73
N GLY A 130 13.85 -14.73 5.68
CA GLY A 130 14.28 -14.90 7.08
C GLY A 130 14.50 -13.56 7.79
N VAL A 131 13.53 -12.65 7.70
CA VAL A 131 13.72 -11.24 8.08
C VAL A 131 13.59 -10.95 9.58
N PHE A 132 13.19 -11.94 10.39
CA PHE A 132 12.96 -11.80 11.83
C PHE A 132 13.51 -13.02 12.60
N THR A 133 13.78 -12.86 13.90
CA THR A 133 14.25 -13.97 14.75
C THR A 133 13.09 -14.65 15.49
N GLU A 134 13.29 -15.90 15.90
CA GLU A 134 12.35 -16.61 16.76
C GLU A 134 12.09 -15.88 18.09
N ALA A 135 13.16 -15.34 18.70
CA ALA A 135 13.06 -14.56 19.93
C ALA A 135 12.17 -13.31 19.74
N GLN A 136 12.29 -12.64 18.60
CA GLN A 136 11.46 -11.48 18.25
C GLN A 136 9.97 -11.87 18.13
N ALA A 137 9.68 -12.97 17.43
CA ALA A 137 8.32 -13.48 17.31
C ALA A 137 7.72 -13.90 18.67
N THR A 138 8.53 -14.47 19.57
CA THR A 138 8.08 -14.85 20.92
C THR A 138 7.72 -13.63 21.77
N ARG A 139 8.53 -12.55 21.72
CA ARG A 139 8.16 -11.28 22.37
C ARG A 139 6.86 -10.72 21.80
N GLY A 140 6.72 -10.76 20.47
CA GLY A 140 5.51 -10.34 19.76
C GLY A 140 4.26 -11.09 20.18
N GLN A 141 4.35 -12.40 20.40
CA GLN A 141 3.25 -13.21 20.90
C GLN A 141 2.74 -12.73 22.27
N GLY A 142 3.65 -12.37 23.17
CA GLY A 142 3.31 -11.84 24.48
C GLY A 142 2.51 -10.55 24.38
N VAL A 143 2.98 -9.60 23.57
CA VAL A 143 2.29 -8.33 23.31
C VAL A 143 0.93 -8.56 22.64
N TYR A 144 0.91 -9.38 21.58
CA TYR A 144 -0.30 -9.68 20.82
C TYR A 144 -1.43 -10.20 21.70
N SER A 145 -1.11 -11.13 22.61
CA SER A 145 -2.11 -11.79 23.46
C SER A 145 -2.91 -10.81 24.31
N GLY A 146 -2.27 -9.73 24.79
CA GLY A 146 -2.92 -8.70 25.59
C GLY A 146 -3.52 -7.54 24.78
N ALA A 147 -2.82 -7.06 23.75
CA ALA A 147 -3.22 -5.84 23.04
C ALA A 147 -4.08 -6.08 21.78
N CYS A 148 -4.03 -7.28 21.20
CA CYS A 148 -4.63 -7.56 19.90
C CYS A 148 -5.58 -8.78 19.93
N GLY A 149 -5.24 -9.80 20.73
CA GLY A 149 -5.89 -11.11 20.72
C GLY A 149 -7.36 -11.08 21.10
N THR A 150 -7.80 -10.11 21.92
CA THR A 150 -9.20 -9.94 22.32
C THR A 150 -10.13 -9.62 21.15
N CYS A 151 -9.62 -8.96 20.11
CA CYS A 151 -10.41 -8.61 18.93
C CYS A 151 -10.05 -9.49 17.72
N HIS A 152 -8.76 -9.74 17.49
CA HIS A 152 -8.27 -10.48 16.32
C HIS A 152 -8.16 -12.00 16.54
N GLY A 153 -8.62 -12.48 17.69
CA GLY A 153 -8.58 -13.88 18.12
C GLY A 153 -7.20 -14.34 18.55
N HIS A 154 -7.13 -15.25 19.52
CA HIS A 154 -5.84 -15.78 20.03
C HIS A 154 -4.98 -16.49 18.98
N ARG A 155 -5.60 -16.91 17.86
CA ARG A 155 -4.92 -17.56 16.73
C ARG A 155 -4.71 -16.64 15.52
N LEU A 156 -4.97 -15.33 15.65
CA LEU A 156 -4.85 -14.32 14.59
C LEU A 156 -5.82 -14.54 13.41
N ASN A 157 -6.88 -15.31 13.62
CA ASN A 157 -7.85 -15.70 12.61
C ASN A 157 -9.08 -14.78 12.55
N GLY A 158 -9.14 -13.70 13.34
CA GLY A 158 -10.22 -12.71 13.30
C GLY A 158 -11.44 -13.06 14.15
N ALA A 159 -11.25 -13.91 15.17
CA ALA A 159 -12.30 -14.41 16.05
C ALA A 159 -13.61 -14.84 15.33
N PRO A 160 -13.56 -15.61 14.24
CA PRO A 160 -14.75 -15.90 13.43
C PRO A 160 -15.76 -16.82 14.14
N ASP A 161 -15.31 -17.54 15.18
CA ASP A 161 -16.06 -18.63 15.81
C ASP A 161 -16.44 -18.33 17.28
N ASP A 162 -16.13 -17.14 17.80
CA ASP A 162 -16.44 -16.75 19.18
C ASP A 162 -17.57 -15.70 19.18
N PRO A 163 -18.80 -16.08 19.58
CA PRO A 163 -19.95 -15.17 19.55
C PRO A 163 -19.83 -14.01 20.56
N ASP A 164 -18.94 -14.13 21.56
CA ASP A 164 -18.71 -13.11 22.58
C ASP A 164 -17.58 -12.14 22.19
N MET A 165 -16.91 -12.37 21.05
CA MET A 165 -15.87 -11.49 20.52
C MET A 165 -16.37 -10.56 19.41
N ARG A 166 -15.83 -9.33 19.37
CA ARG A 166 -16.10 -8.38 18.30
C ARG A 166 -15.46 -8.85 17.00
N SER A 167 -16.29 -9.04 15.95
CA SER A 167 -15.81 -9.45 14.62
C SER A 167 -14.72 -8.51 14.11
N SER A 168 -13.52 -9.05 13.92
CA SER A 168 -12.35 -8.33 13.40
C SER A 168 -11.67 -9.16 12.31
N PRO A 169 -10.94 -8.57 11.36
CA PRO A 169 -10.29 -9.37 10.33
C PRO A 169 -9.16 -10.23 10.90
N PRO A 170 -8.82 -11.37 10.25
CA PRO A 170 -7.59 -12.09 10.53
C PRO A 170 -6.38 -11.20 10.26
N VAL A 171 -5.35 -11.36 11.08
CA VAL A 171 -4.11 -10.56 11.03
C VAL A 171 -2.87 -11.42 10.79
N ALA A 172 -3.08 -12.65 10.30
CA ALA A 172 -2.05 -13.54 9.79
C ALA A 172 -2.64 -14.52 8.76
N ARG A 173 -1.76 -15.25 8.07
CA ARG A 173 -2.06 -16.30 7.08
C ARG A 173 -2.75 -15.77 5.82
N ALA A 174 -3.22 -16.70 4.98
CA ALA A 174 -3.64 -16.44 3.60
C ALA A 174 -4.61 -15.26 3.41
N ARG A 175 -5.61 -15.07 4.29
CA ARG A 175 -6.56 -13.95 4.14
C ARG A 175 -5.90 -12.60 4.41
N PHE A 176 -5.04 -12.53 5.42
CA PHE A 176 -4.23 -11.35 5.69
C PHE A 176 -3.26 -11.09 4.54
N LEU A 177 -2.48 -12.11 4.14
CA LEU A 177 -1.46 -11.95 3.09
C LEU A 177 -2.03 -11.46 1.76
N ARG A 178 -3.24 -11.89 1.35
CA ARG A 178 -3.90 -11.38 0.13
C ARG A 178 -4.24 -9.89 0.18
N VAL A 179 -4.54 -9.35 1.36
CA VAL A 179 -4.86 -7.92 1.53
C VAL A 179 -3.58 -7.08 1.53
N TRP A 180 -2.49 -7.65 2.02
CA TRP A 180 -1.22 -6.96 2.22
C TRP A 180 -0.18 -7.25 1.13
N GLU A 181 -0.53 -8.05 0.13
CA GLU A 181 0.36 -8.43 -0.97
C GLU A 181 0.87 -7.20 -1.73
N GLY A 182 2.19 -7.12 -1.92
CA GLY A 182 2.86 -6.01 -2.57
C GLY A 182 3.05 -4.77 -1.68
N LEU A 183 2.54 -4.76 -0.44
CA LEU A 183 2.84 -3.72 0.55
C LEU A 183 4.07 -4.09 1.38
N SER A 184 4.75 -3.08 1.90
CA SER A 184 5.91 -3.27 2.77
C SER A 184 5.53 -3.42 4.25
N LEU A 185 6.43 -4.00 5.04
CA LEU A 185 6.30 -4.00 6.50
C LEU A 185 6.27 -2.58 7.07
N GLY A 186 6.90 -1.61 6.41
CA GLY A 186 6.81 -0.19 6.75
C GLY A 186 5.37 0.34 6.63
N THR A 187 4.66 -0.05 5.57
CA THR A 187 3.24 0.27 5.39
C THR A 187 2.36 -0.41 6.42
N LEU A 188 2.61 -1.70 6.71
CA LEU A 188 1.90 -2.42 7.76
C LEU A 188 2.07 -1.77 9.13
N LEU A 189 3.30 -1.41 9.49
CA LEU A 189 3.60 -0.72 10.73
C LEU A 189 2.87 0.64 10.81
N ALA A 190 2.97 1.44 9.75
CA ALA A 190 2.33 2.76 9.69
C ALA A 190 0.81 2.68 9.86
N TYR A 191 0.16 1.76 9.14
CA TYR A 191 -1.28 1.56 9.23
C TYR A 191 -1.70 1.04 10.60
N THR A 192 -1.00 0.03 11.12
CA THR A 192 -1.31 -0.57 12.43
C THR A 192 -1.18 0.47 13.53
N ARG A 193 -0.12 1.28 13.55
CA ARG A 193 0.03 2.37 14.51
C ARG A 193 -1.05 3.43 14.39
N ALA A 194 -1.51 3.72 13.17
CA ALA A 194 -2.52 4.76 12.95
C ALA A 194 -3.93 4.32 13.34
N THR A 195 -4.21 3.01 13.33
CA THR A 195 -5.58 2.46 13.44
C THR A 195 -5.78 1.55 14.63
N MET A 196 -4.70 1.02 15.22
CA MET A 196 -4.77 -0.01 16.25
C MET A 196 -3.95 0.34 17.50
N PRO A 197 -4.42 -0.07 18.69
CA PRO A 197 -5.79 -0.54 18.97
C PRO A 197 -6.87 0.50 18.61
N GLU A 198 -8.07 0.07 18.22
CA GLU A 198 -9.11 0.98 17.67
C GLU A 198 -9.45 2.15 18.61
N GLU A 199 -9.58 1.86 19.90
CA GLU A 199 -9.91 2.84 20.95
C GLU A 199 -8.71 3.68 21.38
N ASN A 200 -7.48 3.19 21.19
CA ASN A 200 -6.27 3.89 21.60
C ASN A 200 -5.12 3.68 20.60
N PRO A 201 -5.20 4.23 19.37
CA PRO A 201 -4.17 4.00 18.36
C PRO A 201 -2.80 4.51 18.79
N ASN A 202 -1.74 3.80 18.41
CA ASN A 202 -0.34 4.14 18.75
C ASN A 202 -0.07 4.11 20.27
N SER A 203 -0.76 3.23 21.02
CA SER A 203 -0.54 3.05 22.46
C SER A 203 0.70 2.23 22.80
N LEU A 204 1.20 1.42 21.86
CA LEU A 204 2.40 0.60 22.04
C LEU A 204 3.65 1.33 21.52
N THR A 205 4.81 0.91 22.01
CA THR A 205 6.10 1.32 21.45
C THR A 205 6.29 0.77 20.04
N GLN A 206 7.15 1.40 19.26
CA GLN A 206 7.45 0.92 17.91
C GLN A 206 8.05 -0.49 17.91
N GLN A 207 8.90 -0.80 18.89
CA GLN A 207 9.48 -2.14 19.06
C GLN A 207 8.38 -3.18 19.30
N GLU A 208 7.40 -2.89 20.16
CA GLU A 208 6.28 -3.81 20.42
C GLU A 208 5.46 -4.08 19.16
N TYR A 209 5.18 -3.04 18.35
CA TYR A 209 4.50 -3.25 17.06
C TYR A 209 5.32 -4.12 16.10
N VAL A 210 6.64 -3.90 16.02
CA VAL A 210 7.52 -4.67 15.13
C VAL A 210 7.67 -6.12 15.60
N ASP A 211 7.74 -6.35 16.91
CA ASP A 211 7.72 -7.69 17.49
C ASP A 211 6.38 -8.40 17.17
N VAL A 212 5.24 -7.71 17.28
CA VAL A 212 3.94 -8.26 16.85
C VAL A 212 3.92 -8.59 15.36
N ILE A 213 4.52 -7.75 14.49
CA ILE A 213 4.66 -8.05 13.06
C ILE A 213 5.50 -9.33 12.86
N ALA A 214 6.62 -9.48 13.55
CA ALA A 214 7.42 -10.71 13.50
C ALA A 214 6.60 -11.94 13.91
N TYR A 215 5.76 -11.82 14.94
CA TYR A 215 4.84 -12.87 15.34
C TYR A 215 3.79 -13.19 14.27
N GLN A 216 3.21 -12.18 13.62
CA GLN A 216 2.28 -12.37 12.49
C GLN A 216 2.94 -13.11 11.32
N LEU A 217 4.20 -12.79 11.01
CA LEU A 217 4.99 -13.47 9.96
C LEU A 217 5.28 -14.92 10.33
N SER A 218 5.74 -15.18 11.56
CA SER A 218 5.95 -16.55 12.08
C SER A 218 4.69 -17.41 11.98
N ILE A 219 3.56 -16.87 12.42
CA ILE A 219 2.26 -17.54 12.37
C ILE A 219 1.75 -17.74 10.93
N SER A 220 2.24 -16.93 9.99
CA SER A 220 1.94 -17.03 8.56
C SER A 220 2.88 -17.99 7.81
N GLY A 221 3.90 -18.55 8.47
CA GLY A 221 4.79 -19.57 7.92
C GLY A 221 6.09 -19.05 7.33
N MET A 222 6.40 -17.75 7.46
CA MET A 222 7.67 -17.19 7.01
C MET A 222 8.83 -17.75 7.86
N PRO A 223 10.00 -18.05 7.26
CA PRO A 223 11.13 -18.59 7.98
C PRO A 223 11.71 -17.55 8.95
N VAL A 224 12.31 -18.04 10.03
CA VAL A 224 13.16 -17.23 10.92
C VAL A 224 14.54 -17.04 10.27
N GLY A 225 15.22 -15.95 10.62
CA GLY A 225 16.62 -15.74 10.29
C GLY A 225 17.45 -15.27 11.49
N GLU A 226 18.65 -14.80 11.20
CA GLU A 226 19.70 -14.53 12.19
C GLU A 226 19.62 -13.11 12.81
N HIS A 227 18.86 -12.21 12.19
CA HIS A 227 18.80 -10.80 12.59
C HIS A 227 17.37 -10.35 12.86
N GLU A 228 17.20 -9.49 13.87
CA GLU A 228 15.88 -8.93 14.19
C GLU A 228 15.43 -7.91 13.13
N LEU A 229 14.12 -7.90 12.86
CA LEU A 229 13.48 -6.79 12.15
C LEU A 229 13.77 -5.49 12.91
N GLN A 230 14.36 -4.54 12.22
CA GLN A 230 14.69 -3.23 12.77
C GLN A 230 13.42 -2.37 12.90
N THR A 231 13.41 -1.45 13.87
CA THR A 231 12.26 -0.56 14.08
C THR A 231 12.18 0.61 13.11
N ASP A 232 13.24 0.86 12.36
CA ASP A 232 13.33 1.95 11.40
C ASP A 232 12.30 1.77 10.26
N PRO A 233 11.32 2.69 10.10
CA PRO A 233 10.35 2.64 9.02
C PRO A 233 10.97 2.57 7.62
N TYR A 234 12.15 3.17 7.40
CA TYR A 234 12.82 3.11 6.11
C TYR A 234 13.34 1.70 5.82
N ARG A 235 13.96 1.04 6.80
CA ARG A 235 14.37 -0.38 6.66
C ARG A 235 13.17 -1.30 6.44
N LEU A 236 12.08 -1.10 7.18
CA LEU A 236 10.87 -1.90 7.04
C LEU A 236 10.17 -1.67 5.70
N ALA A 237 10.32 -0.50 5.09
CA ALA A 237 9.77 -0.23 3.76
C ALA A 237 10.46 -1.02 2.64
N HIS A 238 11.67 -1.54 2.89
CA HIS A 238 12.38 -2.40 1.96
C HIS A 238 11.95 -3.87 2.03
N VAL A 239 11.20 -4.27 3.06
CA VAL A 239 10.74 -5.65 3.23
C VAL A 239 9.30 -5.76 2.73
N VAL A 240 9.10 -6.46 1.61
CA VAL A 240 7.80 -6.56 0.92
C VAL A 240 7.08 -7.85 1.27
N ILE A 241 5.79 -7.76 1.53
CA ILE A 241 4.89 -8.90 1.71
C ILE A 241 4.55 -9.46 0.34
N GLN A 242 5.00 -10.68 0.06
CA GLN A 242 4.80 -11.36 -1.23
C GLN A 242 4.22 -12.76 -1.02
N PRO A 243 3.63 -13.38 -2.07
CA PRO A 243 3.22 -14.79 -2.02
C PRO A 243 4.41 -15.70 -1.71
N GLN A 244 4.11 -16.89 -1.19
CA GLN A 244 5.14 -17.92 -0.98
C GLN A 244 5.84 -18.25 -2.31
N PRO A 245 7.19 -18.29 -2.35
CA PRO A 245 7.95 -18.66 -3.55
C PRO A 245 7.68 -20.08 -4.05
#